data_AF-A0A820NC77-F1
#
_entry.id   AF-A0A820NC77-F1
#
_cell.length_a   1.000
_cell.length_b   1.000
_cell.length_c   1.000
_cell.angle_alpha   90.00
_cell.angle_beta   90.00
_cell.angle_gamma   90.00
#
_symmetry.space_group_name_H-M   'P 1'
#
loop_
_entity.id
_entity.type
_entity.pdbx_description
1 polymer ?
#
loop_
_entity_poly.entity_id
_entity_poly.type
_entity_poly.pdbx_seq_one_letter_code
_entity_poly.pdbx_strand_id
1 'polypeptide(L)'
;MTQDDVAALCNAGHQSFVDYLKLILSYQNEDNCTVWKSIVSTIDDLSSLIEYTDYFDQFKKYRAHVLSSTQKQNLVGIPKKMKILL
;
A
#
# COMPACT_ATOMS: atom_id res chain seq x y z
N MET A 1 10.23 -12.16 9.13
CA MET A 1 8.82 -11.93 8.84
C MET A 1 8.76 -10.76 7.86
N THR A 2 8.32 -11.01 6.64
CA THR A 2 8.16 -10.00 5.59
C THR A 2 6.85 -9.25 5.80
N GLN A 3 6.62 -8.16 5.05
CA GLN A 3 5.32 -7.49 5.08
C GLN A 3 4.17 -8.42 4.65
N ASP A 4 4.42 -9.33 3.70
CA ASP A 4 3.42 -10.29 3.23
C ASP A 4 2.99 -11.27 4.33
N ASP A 5 3.94 -11.71 5.16
CA ASP A 5 3.64 -12.54 6.33
C ASP A 5 2.73 -11.79 7.31
N VAL A 6 2.98 -10.50 7.52
CA VAL A 6 2.16 -9.65 8.41
C VAL A 6 0.76 -9.42 7.83
N ALA A 7 0.66 -9.21 6.51
CA ALA A 7 -0.62 -9.12 5.82
C ALA A 7 -1.44 -10.41 5.96
N ALA A 8 -0.81 -11.58 5.82
CA ALA A 8 -1.46 -12.87 6.03
C ALA A 8 -1.98 -13.04 7.47
N LEU A 9 -1.18 -12.61 8.46
CA LEU A 9 -1.61 -12.61 9.86
C LEU A 9 -2.77 -11.63 10.12
N CYS A 10 -2.80 -10.47 9.45
CA CYS A 10 -3.91 -9.53 9.55
C CYS A 10 -5.19 -10.14 8.96
N ASN A 11 -5.11 -10.77 7.79
CA ASN A 11 -6.23 -11.49 7.17
C ASN A 11 -6.76 -12.64 8.04
N ALA A 12 -5.87 -13.33 8.76
CA ALA A 12 -6.24 -14.38 9.71
C ALA A 12 -6.80 -13.84 11.05
N GLY A 13 -6.86 -12.52 11.24
CA GLY A 13 -7.32 -11.89 12.48
C GLY A 13 -6.32 -11.99 13.64
N HIS A 14 -5.07 -12.38 13.38
CA HIS A 14 -3.99 -12.50 14.36
C HIS A 14 -3.17 -11.22 14.54
N GLN A 15 -3.33 -10.25 13.64
CA GLN A 15 -2.68 -8.94 13.68
C GLN A 15 -3.65 -7.83 13.26
N SER A 16 -3.34 -6.60 13.63
CA SER A 16 -4.13 -5.43 13.29
C SER A 16 -3.69 -4.85 11.95
N PHE A 17 -4.65 -4.61 11.05
CA PHE A 17 -4.39 -3.85 9.83
C PHE A 17 -3.91 -2.42 10.10
N VAL A 18 -4.25 -1.84 11.26
CA VAL A 18 -3.71 -0.53 11.67
C VAL A 18 -2.20 -0.60 11.85
N ASP A 19 -1.68 -1.69 12.41
CA ASP A 19 -0.24 -1.86 12.61
C ASP A 19 0.48 -2.24 11.32
N TYR A 20 -0.18 -3.00 10.42
CA TYR A 20 0.31 -3.21 9.07
C TYR A 20 0.44 -1.89 8.28
N LEU A 21 -0.54 -0.99 8.36
CA LEU A 21 -0.46 0.33 7.69
C LEU A 21 0.68 1.19 8.28
N LYS A 22 0.99 1.07 9.58
CA LYS A 22 2.18 1.74 10.14
C LYS A 22 3.48 1.11 9.64
N LEU A 23 3.53 -0.22 9.53
CA LEU A 23 4.67 -0.96 9.00
C LEU A 23 4.99 -0.52 7.56
N ILE A 24 3.97 -0.35 6.70
CA ILE A 24 4.20 0.10 5.31
C ILE A 24 4.95 1.44 5.25
N LEU A 25 4.76 2.35 6.22
CA LEU A 25 5.48 3.62 6.24
C LEU A 25 7.00 3.44 6.41
N SER A 26 7.47 2.37 7.05
CA SER A 26 8.91 2.09 7.14
C SER A 26 9.52 1.65 5.81
N TYR A 27 8.71 1.21 4.85
CA TYR A 27 9.15 0.82 3.51
C TYR A 27 9.34 2.01 2.56
N GLN A 28 9.17 3.25 3.01
CA GLN A 28 9.29 4.46 2.17
C GLN A 28 10.62 4.57 1.38
N ASN A 29 11.70 3.91 1.84
CA ASN A 29 13.01 3.89 1.19
C ASN A 29 13.34 2.54 0.51
N GLU A 30 12.34 1.69 0.29
CA GLU A 30 12.50 0.41 -0.40
C GLU A 30 12.60 0.62 -1.91
N ASP A 31 13.66 0.12 -2.53
CA ASP A 31 13.87 0.25 -3.97
C ASP A 31 13.32 -0.96 -4.77
N ASN A 32 12.98 -2.05 -4.08
CA ASN A 32 12.54 -3.27 -4.72
C ASN A 32 11.08 -3.18 -5.21
N CYS A 33 10.93 -3.05 -6.53
CA CYS A 33 9.63 -3.03 -7.21
C CYS A 33 8.73 -4.24 -6.90
N THR A 34 9.29 -5.41 -6.60
CA THR A 34 8.50 -6.60 -6.23
C THR A 34 7.88 -6.44 -4.86
N VAL A 35 8.62 -5.88 -3.89
CA VAL A 35 8.09 -5.56 -2.56
C VAL A 35 6.95 -4.55 -2.68
N TRP A 36 7.14 -3.50 -3.46
CA TRP A 36 6.10 -2.50 -3.70
C TRP A 36 4.86 -3.04 -4.42
N LYS A 37 5.03 -3.95 -5.40
CA LYS A 37 3.88 -4.61 -6.03
C LYS A 37 3.04 -5.38 -5.02
N SER A 38 3.70 -6.09 -4.10
CA SER A 38 2.99 -6.85 -3.08
C SER A 38 2.27 -5.94 -2.08
N ILE A 39 2.94 -4.87 -1.63
CA ILE A 39 2.32 -3.83 -0.78
C ILE A 39 1.09 -3.21 -1.45
N VAL A 40 1.20 -2.84 -2.73
CA VAL A 40 0.08 -2.27 -3.49
C VAL A 40 -1.08 -3.26 -3.58
N SER A 41 -0.80 -4.53 -3.86
CA SER A 41 -1.85 -5.56 -3.91
C SER A 41 -2.62 -5.63 -2.61
N THR A 42 -1.94 -5.70 -1.46
CA THR A 42 -2.61 -5.76 -0.15
C THR A 42 -3.37 -4.48 0.18
N ILE A 43 -2.84 -3.31 -0.18
CA ILE A 43 -3.55 -2.03 -0.01
C ILE A 43 -4.81 -1.97 -0.88
N ASP A 44 -4.77 -2.51 -2.10
CA ASP A 44 -5.91 -2.55 -3.01
C ASP A 44 -6.99 -3.51 -2.49
N ASP A 45 -6.60 -4.69 -1.97
CA ASP A 45 -7.53 -5.60 -1.29
C ASP A 45 -8.23 -4.91 -0.10
N LEU A 46 -7.46 -4.19 0.73
CA LEU A 46 -8.00 -3.39 1.82
C LEU A 46 -8.93 -2.27 1.34
N SER A 47 -8.58 -1.61 0.23
CA SER A 47 -9.36 -0.56 -0.38
C SER A 47 -10.77 -1.05 -0.72
N SER A 48 -10.89 -2.25 -1.28
CA SER A 48 -12.18 -2.87 -1.60
C SER A 48 -13.00 -3.21 -0.35
N LEU A 49 -12.35 -3.58 0.76
CA LEU A 49 -13.05 -3.91 2.01
C LEU A 49 -13.65 -2.68 2.70
N ILE A 50 -13.00 -1.53 2.60
CA ILE A 50 -13.42 -0.30 3.29
C ILE A 50 -14.16 0.69 2.39
N GLU A 51 -14.35 0.37 1.10
CA GLU A 51 -14.91 1.24 0.07
C GLU A 51 -16.27 1.84 0.50
N TYR A 52 -17.10 1.04 1.17
CA TYR A 52 -18.43 1.43 1.61
C TYR A 52 -18.48 1.97 3.06
N THR A 53 -17.34 2.40 3.60
CA THR A 53 -17.23 2.97 4.95
C THR A 53 -16.91 4.46 4.90
N ASP A 54 -17.22 5.18 5.99
CA ASP A 54 -16.88 6.60 6.15
C ASP A 54 -15.36 6.88 6.17
N TYR A 55 -14.53 5.83 6.19
CA TYR A 55 -13.08 5.91 6.23
C TYR A 55 -12.44 5.85 4.84
N PHE A 56 -13.20 5.55 3.77
CA PHE A 56 -12.64 5.35 2.44
C PHE A 56 -11.86 6.56 1.93
N ASP A 57 -12.39 7.77 2.13
CA ASP A 57 -11.71 9.01 1.73
C ASP A 57 -10.41 9.25 2.49
N GLN A 58 -10.36 8.89 3.76
CA GLN A 58 -9.14 8.97 4.57
C GLN A 58 -8.10 7.96 4.08
N PHE A 59 -8.55 6.75 3.75
CA PHE A 59 -7.68 5.71 3.22
C PHE A 59 -7.10 6.05 1.85
N LYS A 60 -7.89 6.64 0.94
CA LYS A 60 -7.38 7.13 -0.36
C LYS A 60 -6.24 8.14 -0.17
N LYS A 61 -6.36 9.06 0.80
CA LYS A 61 -5.28 10.01 1.14
C LYS A 61 -4.03 9.30 1.66
N TYR A 62 -4.20 8.32 2.54
CA TYR A 62 -3.11 7.49 3.02
C TYR A 62 -2.41 6.74 1.87
N ARG A 63 -3.17 6.07 0.99
CA ARG A 63 -2.64 5.37 -0.19
C ARG A 63 -1.84 6.30 -1.09
N ALA A 64 -2.37 7.48 -1.40
CA ALA A 64 -1.66 8.50 -2.18
C ALA A 64 -0.36 8.95 -1.49
N HIS A 65 -0.37 9.14 -0.17
CA HIS A 65 0.82 9.49 0.59
C HIS A 65 1.91 8.42 0.49
N VAL A 66 1.55 7.15 0.74
CA VAL A 66 2.48 6.01 0.63
C VAL A 66 3.06 5.93 -0.78
N LEU A 67 2.24 5.98 -1.83
CA LEU A 67 2.72 5.86 -3.21
C LEU A 67 3.49 7.08 -3.73
N SER A 68 3.26 8.27 -3.15
CA SER A 68 4.04 9.45 -3.50
C SER A 68 5.53 9.32 -3.11
N SER A 69 5.83 8.53 -2.08
CA SER A 69 7.21 8.25 -1.66
C SER A 69 7.94 7.38 -2.68
N THR A 70 7.24 6.44 -3.31
CA THR A 70 7.79 5.50 -4.31
C THR A 70 8.01 6.16 -5.66
N GLN A 71 7.12 7.09 -6.04
CA GLN A 71 7.23 7.84 -7.29
C GLN A 71 8.48 8.74 -7.33
N LYS A 72 8.94 9.23 -6.16
CA LYS A 72 10.18 10.03 -6.08
C LYS A 72 11.44 9.22 -6.39
N GLN A 73 11.41 7.90 -6.18
CA GLN A 73 12.55 7.00 -6.46
C GLN A 73 12.52 6.45 -7.89
N ASN A 74 11.36 6.46 -8.57
CA ASN A 74 11.14 5.84 -9.89
C ASN A 74 10.84 6.82 -11.04
N LEU A 75 11.56 7.95 -11.12
CA LEU A 75 11.51 8.86 -12.28
C LEU A 75 12.13 8.29 -13.58
N VAL A 76 12.45 7.00 -13.66
CA VAL A 76 13.02 6.38 -14.87
C VAL A 76 12.11 5.31 -15.51
N GLY A 77 11.07 4.78 -14.82
CA GLY A 77 10.54 3.47 -15.22
C GLY A 77 9.03 3.29 -15.45
N ILE A 78 8.14 4.18 -15.02
CA ILE A 78 6.69 3.87 -15.04
C ILE A 78 6.05 4.26 -16.39
N PRO A 79 5.51 3.30 -17.18
CA PRO A 79 4.85 3.61 -18.45
C PRO A 79 3.63 4.49 -18.22
N LYS A 80 3.50 5.52 -19.07
CA LYS A 80 2.50 6.62 -19.02
C LYS A 80 1.03 6.18 -18.85
N LYS A 81 0.68 4.90 -19.03
CA LYS A 81 -0.70 4.40 -18.91
C LYS A 81 -1.24 4.33 -17.48
N MET A 82 -0.39 4.35 -16.44
CA MET A 82 -0.84 4.38 -15.04
C MET A 82 -0.98 5.79 -14.45
N LYS A 83 -0.84 6.85 -15.25
CA LYS A 83 -1.05 8.24 -14.79
C LYS A 83 -2.52 8.67 -14.75
N ILE A 84 -3.45 7.84 -15.23
CA ILE A 84 -4.86 8.23 -15.46
C ILE A 84 -5.79 7.70 -14.35
N LEU A 85 -5.26 7.04 -13.32
CA LEU A 85 -6.04 6.47 -12.20
C LEU A 85 -5.62 7.01 -10.82
N LEU A 86 -5.00 8.19 -10.77
CA LEU A 86 -4.78 8.98 -9.56
C LEU A 86 -5.47 10.34 -9.70
#